data_AF-A0A839K206-F1
#
_entry.id   AF-A0A839K206-F1
#
_cell.length_a   1.000
_cell.length_b   1.000
_cell.length_c   1.000
_cell.angle_alpha   90.00
_cell.angle_beta   90.00
_cell.angle_gamma   90.00
#
_symmetry.space_group_name_H-M   'P 1'
#
loop_
_entity.id
_entity.type
_entity.pdbx_description
1 polymer ?
#
loop_
_entity_poly.entity_id
_entity_poly.type
_entity_poly.pdbx_seq_one_letter_code
_entity_poly.pdbx_strand_id
1 'polypeptide(L)'
;MNVNALQTDKQIPIKLPEICAPRQELLRCFDKASEKRFIYIHAPGGCGKTVSTLLWLQKSGYHPIWLGLDIYDNTPAAFYRFFCSSLFSVMPQNESLARIIMESSFNDSPIEYTIEIISRFAFDDRKYALVLDDFYFITNEEILKSLIYIVKRLPLSITVVILSRNELPVYFLPLSDSGKIAFINASELSFKSEEIRRFFSSYGRFITREEAERAFSLTEGWAIAVSALALSGKITADHKLDGGLLDEYIKTQIWDKLDKNLRLFLFKTSIVDEFTVKLCERLTQNPDTEQILNMLCDGNMFISKQNDTFRYHHLFLDFLRREADTNIDVRYDAQYRIAAEYYLDEGKYFDALRYFVKTDNSKGTATALYHFWNSTGKSSSELSRISFINELPAIFLEQNPYLYISCAWYALFFSNVSDFFFHLDKLYERIQDIISEYGMFVESMLFLFTIDHRYTFTQQLAKLPKDKEITVNEQSVPKSQCQYFPFYHRTHRDYSYYALNTEEHFTEFRHVFFMMLGSYYQIIESGVRAGLLYEKNQLKLHFP
;
A
#
# COMPACT_ATOMS: atom_id res chain seq x y z
N MET A 1 -43.60 34.75 -12.05
CA MET A 1 -42.61 34.19 -11.09
C MET A 1 -41.30 34.01 -11.84
N ASN A 2 -40.16 34.40 -11.25
CA ASN A 2 -38.90 34.48 -11.98
C ASN A 2 -38.29 33.09 -12.16
N VAL A 3 -38.35 32.54 -13.37
CA VAL A 3 -37.85 31.20 -13.74
C VAL A 3 -36.33 31.07 -13.46
N ASN A 4 -35.62 32.20 -13.39
CA ASN A 4 -34.20 32.27 -12.99
C ASN A 4 -33.95 31.89 -11.51
N ALA A 5 -34.99 31.73 -10.68
CA ALA A 5 -34.83 31.39 -9.25
C ALA A 5 -34.46 29.92 -8.98
N LEU A 6 -34.55 29.02 -9.98
CA LEU A 6 -34.18 27.60 -9.83
C LEU A 6 -32.76 27.28 -10.33
N GLN A 7 -32.08 28.24 -10.96
CA GLN A 7 -30.72 28.05 -11.45
C GLN A 7 -29.71 28.51 -10.40
N THR A 8 -28.78 27.63 -10.09
CA THR A 8 -27.66 27.84 -9.17
C THR A 8 -26.37 27.40 -9.86
N ASP A 9 -25.22 27.67 -9.25
CA ASP A 9 -23.93 27.22 -9.78
C ASP A 9 -23.84 25.68 -9.85
N LYS A 10 -24.69 24.93 -9.13
CA LYS A 10 -24.73 23.45 -9.18
C LYS A 10 -25.14 22.90 -10.56
N GLN A 11 -25.91 23.66 -11.34
CA GLN A 11 -26.33 23.25 -12.69
C GLN A 11 -25.36 23.68 -13.80
N ILE A 12 -24.27 24.36 -13.42
CA ILE A 12 -23.27 24.86 -14.36
C ILE A 12 -21.99 24.05 -14.15
N PRO A 13 -21.46 23.38 -15.18
CA PRO A 13 -20.17 22.72 -15.06
C PRO A 13 -19.07 23.75 -14.81
N ILE A 14 -18.02 23.33 -14.11
CA ILE A 14 -16.80 24.13 -13.99
C ILE A 14 -16.26 24.49 -15.38
N LYS A 15 -15.63 25.66 -15.50
CA LYS A 15 -14.95 26.04 -16.74
C LYS A 15 -13.76 25.11 -16.97
N LEU A 16 -13.60 24.66 -18.21
CA LEU A 16 -12.40 23.92 -18.61
C LEU A 16 -11.15 24.79 -18.40
N PRO A 17 -10.01 24.18 -18.04
CA PRO A 17 -8.73 24.87 -18.04
C PRO A 17 -8.43 25.50 -19.40
N GLU A 18 -7.73 26.65 -19.40
CA GLU A 18 -7.36 27.37 -20.64
C GLU A 18 -6.62 26.48 -21.63
N ILE A 19 -5.79 25.57 -21.12
CA ILE A 19 -5.05 24.60 -21.92
C ILE A 19 -5.46 23.20 -21.47
N CYS A 20 -6.10 22.46 -22.39
CA CYS A 20 -6.49 21.08 -22.18
C CYS A 20 -5.67 20.16 -23.09
N ALA A 21 -5.25 19.02 -22.56
CA ALA A 21 -4.53 18.01 -23.34
C ALA A 21 -5.38 17.41 -24.45
N PRO A 22 -4.81 17.10 -25.63
CA PRO A 22 -5.51 16.38 -26.69
C PRO A 22 -5.57 14.88 -26.38
N ARG A 23 -6.63 14.46 -25.68
CA ARG A 23 -6.82 13.08 -25.19
C ARG A 23 -7.68 12.20 -26.09
N GLN A 24 -7.29 12.02 -27.35
CA GLN A 24 -8.13 11.35 -28.37
C GLN A 24 -8.55 9.93 -27.99
N GLU A 25 -7.66 9.14 -27.37
CA GLU A 25 -7.97 7.78 -26.95
C GLU A 25 -9.01 7.76 -25.83
N LEU A 26 -8.87 8.66 -24.85
CA LEU A 26 -9.86 8.82 -23.80
C LEU A 26 -11.22 9.23 -24.37
N LEU A 27 -11.27 10.18 -25.31
CA LEU A 27 -12.53 10.60 -25.92
C LEU A 27 -13.24 9.44 -26.66
N ARG A 28 -12.47 8.58 -27.35
CA ARG A 28 -13.03 7.35 -27.95
C ARG A 28 -13.56 6.37 -26.91
N CYS A 29 -12.91 6.28 -25.74
CA CYS A 29 -13.40 5.48 -24.62
C CYS A 29 -14.77 5.99 -24.14
N PHE A 30 -14.94 7.31 -24.00
CA PHE A 30 -16.23 7.92 -23.68
C PHE A 30 -17.28 7.70 -24.79
N ASP A 31 -16.90 7.83 -26.07
CA ASP A 31 -17.83 7.58 -27.19
C ASP A 31 -18.35 6.14 -27.15
N LYS A 32 -17.46 5.15 -26.99
CA LYS A 32 -17.83 3.74 -26.83
C LYS A 32 -18.67 3.51 -25.58
N ALA A 33 -18.33 4.16 -24.46
CA ALA A 33 -19.11 4.06 -23.23
C ALA A 33 -20.53 4.64 -23.42
N SER A 34 -20.67 5.69 -24.22
CA SER A 34 -21.96 6.34 -24.52
C SER A 34 -22.90 5.54 -25.41
N GLU A 35 -22.41 4.45 -26.03
CA GLU A 35 -23.28 3.44 -26.67
C GLU A 35 -24.14 2.71 -25.62
N LYS A 36 -23.69 2.72 -24.35
CA LYS A 36 -24.49 2.31 -23.21
C LYS A 36 -25.26 3.51 -22.67
N ARG A 37 -26.42 3.21 -22.06
CA ARG A 37 -27.29 4.22 -21.47
C ARG A 37 -26.71 4.83 -20.18
N PHE A 38 -25.82 4.11 -19.51
CA PHE A 38 -25.24 4.51 -18.24
C PHE A 38 -23.72 4.43 -18.30
N ILE A 39 -23.05 5.50 -17.87
CA ILE A 39 -21.60 5.57 -17.74
C ILE A 39 -21.30 5.84 -16.27
N TYR A 40 -20.50 4.98 -15.64
CA TYR A 40 -19.99 5.18 -14.29
C TYR A 40 -18.48 5.42 -14.34
N ILE A 41 -18.06 6.61 -13.93
CA ILE A 41 -16.66 7.02 -13.92
C ILE A 41 -16.16 6.90 -12.48
N HIS A 42 -15.33 5.87 -12.25
CA HIS A 42 -14.78 5.54 -10.94
C HIS A 42 -13.29 5.87 -10.90
N ALA A 43 -12.93 6.94 -10.20
CA ALA A 43 -11.51 7.24 -9.97
C ALA A 43 -11.31 8.13 -8.74
N PRO A 44 -10.12 8.07 -8.12
CA PRO A 44 -9.75 8.98 -7.05
C PRO A 44 -9.79 10.46 -7.44
N GLY A 45 -9.51 11.30 -6.46
CA GLY A 45 -9.27 12.72 -6.66
C GLY A 45 -8.17 13.03 -7.66
N GLY A 46 -8.34 14.13 -8.39
CA GLY A 46 -7.28 14.62 -9.27
C GLY A 46 -7.01 13.82 -10.55
N CYS A 47 -7.70 12.70 -10.78
CA CYS A 47 -7.58 11.94 -12.03
C CYS A 47 -8.23 12.64 -13.24
N GLY A 48 -8.94 13.76 -13.03
CA GLY A 48 -9.53 14.56 -14.11
C GLY A 48 -10.88 14.05 -14.63
N LYS A 49 -11.71 13.40 -13.78
CA LYS A 49 -13.07 12.91 -14.13
C LYS A 49 -13.93 14.01 -14.77
N THR A 50 -14.07 15.13 -14.06
CA THR A 50 -14.87 16.30 -14.48
C THR A 50 -14.33 16.90 -15.78
N VAL A 51 -13.03 17.19 -15.85
CA VAL A 51 -12.37 17.75 -17.04
C VAL A 51 -12.53 16.85 -18.26
N SER A 52 -12.32 15.53 -18.09
CA SER A 52 -12.42 14.57 -19.20
C SER A 52 -13.86 14.44 -19.72
N THR A 53 -14.84 14.46 -18.82
CA THR A 53 -16.26 14.46 -19.18
C THR A 53 -16.63 15.72 -19.96
N LEU A 54 -16.16 16.88 -19.53
CA LEU A 54 -16.39 18.15 -20.24
C LEU A 54 -15.73 18.18 -21.62
N LEU A 55 -14.50 17.66 -21.74
CA LEU A 55 -13.82 17.53 -23.04
C LEU A 55 -14.58 16.62 -24.00
N TRP A 56 -15.18 15.55 -23.49
CA TRP A 56 -16.04 14.67 -24.28
C TRP A 56 -17.34 15.36 -24.70
N LEU A 57 -18.03 16.06 -23.78
CA LEU A 57 -19.26 16.79 -24.08
C LEU A 57 -19.06 17.85 -25.18
N GLN A 58 -17.93 18.56 -25.17
CA GLN A 58 -17.60 19.53 -26.20
C GLN A 58 -17.47 18.93 -27.61
N LYS A 59 -17.15 17.63 -27.74
CA LYS A 59 -16.90 16.98 -29.04
C LYS A 59 -17.99 15.99 -29.47
N SER A 60 -18.78 15.50 -28.54
CA SER A 60 -19.73 14.40 -28.79
C SER A 60 -21.10 14.87 -29.31
N GLY A 61 -21.39 16.18 -29.24
CA GLY A 61 -22.67 16.76 -29.66
C GLY A 61 -23.83 16.52 -28.67
N TYR A 62 -23.56 15.92 -27.51
CA TYR A 62 -24.53 15.80 -26.42
C TYR A 62 -24.76 17.16 -25.77
N HIS A 63 -26.03 17.46 -25.49
CA HIS A 63 -26.41 18.63 -24.71
C HIS A 63 -26.25 18.30 -23.21
N PRO A 64 -25.39 19.02 -22.47
CA PRO A 64 -25.13 18.71 -21.07
C PRO A 64 -26.30 19.12 -20.18
N ILE A 65 -26.69 18.21 -19.29
CA ILE A 65 -27.54 18.48 -18.13
C ILE A 65 -26.66 18.22 -16.92
N TRP A 66 -26.14 19.26 -16.29
CA TRP A 66 -25.16 19.13 -15.23
C TRP A 66 -25.81 19.22 -13.85
N LEU A 67 -25.34 18.40 -12.91
CA LEU A 67 -25.64 18.50 -11.50
C LEU A 67 -24.37 18.17 -10.69
N GLY A 68 -23.73 19.20 -10.15
CA GLY A 68 -22.68 19.06 -9.14
C GLY A 68 -23.30 18.84 -7.77
N LEU A 69 -22.82 17.80 -7.07
CA LEU A 69 -23.33 17.39 -5.76
C LEU A 69 -22.35 17.77 -4.65
N ASP A 70 -22.90 18.10 -3.48
CA ASP A 70 -22.12 18.31 -2.26
C ASP A 70 -22.77 17.56 -1.06
N ILE A 71 -22.11 17.66 0.09
CA ILE A 71 -22.56 17.06 1.36
C ILE A 71 -24.00 17.42 1.74
N TYR A 72 -24.51 18.61 1.37
CA TYR A 72 -25.84 19.08 1.75
C TYR A 72 -26.95 18.49 0.87
N ASP A 73 -26.60 17.83 -0.24
CA ASP A 73 -27.55 17.21 -1.16
C ASP A 73 -27.96 15.79 -0.73
N ASN A 74 -27.41 15.26 0.36
CA ASN A 74 -27.66 13.89 0.83
C ASN A 74 -29.02 13.68 1.53
N THR A 75 -30.05 14.42 1.12
CA THR A 75 -31.44 14.26 1.57
C THR A 75 -32.37 14.14 0.37
N PRO A 76 -33.39 13.25 0.39
CA PRO A 76 -34.25 13.02 -0.77
C PRO A 76 -34.86 14.30 -1.35
N ALA A 77 -35.37 15.18 -0.48
CA ALA A 77 -35.98 16.43 -0.90
C ALA A 77 -34.99 17.37 -1.61
N ALA A 78 -33.78 17.56 -1.06
CA ALA A 78 -32.77 18.42 -1.67
C ALA A 78 -32.26 17.82 -2.99
N PHE A 79 -31.87 16.54 -2.97
CA PHE A 79 -31.36 15.83 -4.13
C PHE A 79 -32.32 15.90 -5.31
N TYR A 80 -33.58 15.52 -5.10
CA TYR A 80 -34.55 15.45 -6.19
C TYR A 80 -34.99 16.82 -6.68
N ARG A 81 -35.00 17.83 -5.80
CA ARG A 81 -35.25 19.21 -6.22
C ARG A 81 -34.16 19.70 -7.17
N PHE A 82 -32.88 19.45 -6.86
CA PHE A 82 -31.78 19.82 -7.75
C PHE A 82 -31.70 18.96 -9.01
N PHE A 83 -32.03 17.66 -8.92
CA PHE A 83 -32.17 16.76 -10.06
C PHE A 83 -33.26 17.23 -11.04
N CYS A 84 -34.45 17.58 -10.55
CA CYS A 84 -35.50 18.13 -11.40
C CYS A 84 -35.13 19.50 -11.96
N SER A 85 -34.46 20.35 -11.16
CA SER A 85 -33.98 21.67 -11.60
C SER A 85 -32.92 21.55 -12.70
N SER A 86 -32.02 20.55 -12.65
CA SER A 86 -31.04 20.32 -13.70
C SER A 86 -31.73 19.88 -15.00
N LEU A 87 -32.67 18.93 -14.95
CA LEU A 87 -33.47 18.55 -16.12
C LEU A 87 -34.22 19.75 -16.73
N PHE A 88 -34.71 20.67 -15.90
CA PHE A 88 -35.40 21.87 -16.34
C PHE A 88 -34.48 22.86 -17.07
N SER A 89 -33.16 22.84 -16.83
CA SER A 89 -32.20 23.77 -17.45
C SER A 89 -32.19 23.74 -18.98
N VAL A 90 -32.56 22.61 -19.58
CA VAL A 90 -32.65 22.44 -21.03
C VAL A 90 -34.06 22.65 -21.60
N MET A 91 -35.04 22.99 -20.75
CA MET A 91 -36.44 23.25 -21.14
C MET A 91 -37.06 24.43 -20.36
N PRO A 92 -36.43 25.62 -20.38
CA PRO A 92 -36.84 26.75 -19.52
C PRO A 92 -38.25 27.30 -19.81
N GLN A 93 -38.85 26.95 -20.97
CA GLN A 93 -40.18 27.44 -21.35
C GLN A 93 -41.35 26.68 -20.69
N ASN A 94 -41.10 25.58 -19.97
CA ASN A 94 -42.15 24.77 -19.37
C ASN A 94 -42.51 25.23 -17.94
N GLU A 95 -43.17 26.38 -17.82
CA GLU A 95 -43.53 26.99 -16.52
C GLU A 95 -44.33 26.06 -15.57
N SER A 96 -45.02 25.06 -16.12
CA SER A 96 -45.77 24.08 -15.33
C SER A 96 -44.86 23.17 -14.49
N LEU A 97 -43.69 22.78 -15.02
CA LEU A 97 -42.72 21.96 -14.32
C LEU A 97 -41.99 22.75 -13.23
N ALA A 98 -41.67 24.02 -13.51
CA ALA A 98 -41.06 24.91 -12.53
C ALA A 98 -41.96 25.11 -11.30
N ARG A 99 -43.28 25.18 -11.49
CA ARG A 99 -44.25 25.27 -10.38
C ARG A 99 -44.21 24.04 -9.49
N ILE A 100 -44.24 22.84 -10.07
CA ILE A 100 -44.21 21.57 -9.33
C ILE A 100 -42.94 21.48 -8.46
N ILE A 101 -41.78 21.88 -9.00
CA ILE A 101 -40.53 21.89 -8.24
C ILE A 101 -40.62 22.86 -7.05
N MET A 102 -41.30 24.01 -7.19
CA MET A 102 -41.45 25.01 -6.13
C MET A 102 -42.55 24.70 -5.11
N GLU A 103 -43.39 23.68 -5.33
CA GLU A 103 -44.44 23.31 -4.37
C GLU A 103 -43.82 22.88 -3.03
N SER A 104 -44.46 23.29 -1.93
CA SER A 104 -44.05 22.90 -0.58
C SER A 104 -44.20 21.39 -0.36
N SER A 105 -45.23 20.79 -0.95
CA SER A 105 -45.51 19.35 -0.91
C SER A 105 -44.45 18.50 -1.62
N PHE A 106 -43.60 19.09 -2.47
CA PHE A 106 -42.47 18.37 -3.07
C PHE A 106 -41.55 17.77 -1.98
N ASN A 107 -41.39 18.45 -0.85
CA ASN A 107 -40.55 17.95 0.24
C ASN A 107 -41.13 16.72 0.93
N ASP A 108 -42.46 16.56 0.91
CA ASP A 108 -43.16 15.45 1.55
C ASP A 108 -43.13 14.17 0.69
N SER A 109 -43.00 14.30 -0.63
CA SER A 109 -43.01 13.16 -1.58
C SER A 109 -42.10 13.40 -2.80
N PRO A 110 -40.80 13.64 -2.60
CA PRO A 110 -39.91 14.11 -3.66
C PRO A 110 -39.72 13.11 -4.81
N ILE A 111 -39.82 11.81 -4.52
CA ILE A 111 -39.65 10.74 -5.51
C ILE A 111 -40.85 10.70 -6.46
N GLU A 112 -42.06 10.74 -5.91
CA GLU A 112 -43.33 10.71 -6.65
C GLU A 112 -43.42 11.92 -7.59
N TYR A 113 -43.12 13.11 -7.06
CA TYR A 113 -43.08 14.32 -7.86
C TYR A 113 -42.01 14.28 -8.95
N THR A 114 -40.84 13.68 -8.68
CA THR A 114 -39.81 13.48 -9.71
C THR A 114 -40.30 12.57 -10.82
N ILE A 115 -41.01 11.49 -10.49
CA ILE A 115 -41.60 10.56 -11.48
C ILE A 115 -42.65 11.29 -12.33
N GLU A 116 -43.52 12.08 -11.69
CA GLU A 116 -44.52 12.89 -12.39
C GLU A 116 -43.86 13.87 -13.36
N ILE A 117 -42.83 14.58 -12.90
CA ILE A 117 -42.04 15.50 -13.72
C ILE A 117 -41.46 14.76 -14.93
N ILE A 118 -40.78 13.62 -14.72
CA ILE A 118 -40.20 12.79 -15.81
C ILE A 118 -41.28 12.31 -16.80
N SER A 119 -42.48 11.97 -16.33
CA SER A 119 -43.57 11.52 -17.21
C SER A 119 -44.08 12.64 -18.13
N ARG A 120 -43.88 13.90 -17.74
CA ARG A 120 -44.27 15.10 -18.50
C ARG A 120 -43.12 15.66 -19.33
N PHE A 121 -41.93 15.07 -19.25
CA PHE A 121 -40.77 15.48 -20.03
C PHE A 121 -40.88 14.94 -21.46
N ALA A 122 -40.95 15.86 -22.43
CA ALA A 122 -40.81 15.57 -23.85
C ALA A 122 -39.50 16.18 -24.34
N PHE A 123 -38.52 15.34 -24.69
CA PHE A 123 -37.29 15.78 -25.33
C PHE A 123 -37.48 15.85 -26.84
N ASP A 124 -36.74 16.75 -27.48
CA ASP A 124 -36.62 16.78 -28.93
C ASP A 124 -35.69 15.66 -29.42
N ASP A 125 -35.37 15.65 -30.71
CA ASP A 125 -34.50 14.62 -31.32
C ASP A 125 -33.01 14.76 -30.92
N ARG A 126 -32.66 15.68 -30.01
CA ARG A 126 -31.27 15.85 -29.55
C ARG A 126 -30.90 14.76 -28.54
N LYS A 127 -29.58 14.55 -28.43
CA LYS A 127 -28.98 13.70 -27.40
C LYS A 127 -28.59 14.54 -26.20
N TYR A 128 -28.86 14.03 -25.01
CA TYR A 128 -28.61 14.70 -23.74
C TYR A 128 -27.73 13.84 -22.85
N ALA A 129 -26.83 14.48 -22.11
CA ALA A 129 -25.98 13.81 -21.13
C ALA A 129 -26.28 14.37 -19.75
N LEU A 130 -26.96 13.59 -18.91
CA LEU A 130 -27.20 13.91 -17.51
C LEU A 130 -25.97 13.54 -16.69
N VAL A 131 -25.22 14.54 -16.24
CA VAL A 131 -23.99 14.37 -15.48
C VAL A 131 -24.27 14.61 -14.00
N LEU A 132 -24.04 13.58 -13.19
CA LEU A 132 -24.02 13.66 -11.72
C LEU A 132 -22.56 13.71 -11.28
N ASP A 133 -22.04 14.91 -11.00
CA ASP A 133 -20.66 15.10 -10.56
C ASP A 133 -20.55 15.04 -9.03
N ASP A 134 -19.43 14.49 -8.55
CA ASP A 134 -19.15 14.23 -7.13
C ASP A 134 -20.23 13.38 -6.42
N PHE A 135 -20.71 12.33 -7.10
CA PHE A 135 -21.78 11.44 -6.61
C PHE A 135 -21.43 10.68 -5.31
N TYR A 136 -20.15 10.62 -4.93
CA TYR A 136 -19.72 9.98 -3.68
C TYR A 136 -20.31 10.64 -2.41
N PHE A 137 -20.77 11.90 -2.49
CA PHE A 137 -21.49 12.56 -1.39
C PHE A 137 -22.86 11.94 -1.09
N ILE A 138 -23.44 11.19 -2.04
CA ILE A 138 -24.78 10.60 -1.90
C ILE A 138 -24.67 9.21 -1.29
N THR A 139 -24.92 9.13 0.01
CA THR A 139 -24.88 7.88 0.80
C THR A 139 -26.26 7.48 1.33
N ASN A 140 -27.25 8.37 1.25
CA ASN A 140 -28.62 8.11 1.68
C ASN A 140 -29.24 6.96 0.88
N GLU A 141 -29.63 5.89 1.57
CA GLU A 141 -30.15 4.69 0.93
C GLU A 141 -31.44 4.92 0.14
N GLU A 142 -32.30 5.83 0.60
CA GLU A 142 -33.55 6.13 -0.09
C GLU A 142 -33.26 6.67 -1.48
N ILE A 143 -32.38 7.69 -1.58
CA ILE A 143 -31.92 8.25 -2.87
C ILE A 143 -31.30 7.16 -3.74
N LEU A 144 -30.37 6.35 -3.20
CA LEU A 144 -29.68 5.32 -3.97
C LEU A 144 -30.65 4.27 -4.53
N LYS A 145 -31.64 3.86 -3.75
CA LYS A 145 -32.70 2.92 -4.17
C LYS A 145 -33.58 3.55 -5.23
N SER A 146 -34.14 4.74 -4.98
CA SER A 146 -35.11 5.38 -5.88
C SER A 146 -34.48 5.91 -7.17
N LEU A 147 -33.22 6.35 -7.15
CA LEU A 147 -32.53 6.92 -8.31
C LEU A 147 -32.49 5.93 -9.48
N ILE A 148 -32.28 4.64 -9.22
CA ILE A 148 -32.26 3.60 -10.27
C ILE A 148 -33.61 3.49 -10.98
N TYR A 149 -34.70 3.54 -10.21
CA TYR A 149 -36.05 3.50 -10.76
C TYR A 149 -36.36 4.76 -11.58
N ILE A 150 -35.85 5.90 -11.14
CA ILE A 150 -36.00 7.20 -11.81
C ILE A 150 -35.20 7.24 -13.11
N VAL A 151 -33.91 6.90 -13.08
CA VAL A 151 -33.07 6.96 -14.29
C VAL A 151 -33.47 5.96 -15.37
N LYS A 152 -34.11 4.83 -14.99
CA LYS A 152 -34.71 3.88 -15.93
C LYS A 152 -35.93 4.45 -16.66
N ARG A 153 -36.64 5.41 -16.07
CA ARG A 153 -37.81 6.10 -16.66
C ARG A 153 -37.44 7.30 -17.52
N LEU A 154 -36.19 7.76 -17.45
CA LEU A 154 -35.72 8.83 -18.33
C LEU A 154 -35.89 8.42 -19.81
N PRO A 155 -36.13 9.39 -20.71
CA PRO A 155 -36.16 9.13 -22.15
C PRO A 155 -34.86 8.55 -22.68
N LEU A 156 -34.93 7.74 -23.75
CA LEU A 156 -33.76 7.06 -24.32
C LEU A 156 -32.74 8.02 -24.96
N SER A 157 -33.13 9.27 -25.20
CA SER A 157 -32.23 10.34 -25.65
C SER A 157 -31.27 10.83 -24.55
N ILE A 158 -31.47 10.43 -23.29
CA ILE A 158 -30.59 10.78 -22.16
C ILE A 158 -29.64 9.63 -21.84
N THR A 159 -28.35 9.92 -21.97
CA THR A 159 -27.27 9.12 -21.37
C THR A 159 -26.97 9.66 -19.98
N VAL A 160 -26.92 8.78 -18.97
CA VAL A 160 -26.60 9.17 -17.59
C VAL A 160 -25.13 8.91 -17.32
N VAL A 161 -24.41 9.94 -16.88
CA VAL A 161 -22.99 9.91 -16.56
C VAL A 161 -22.82 10.21 -15.09
N ILE A 162 -22.28 9.27 -14.32
CA ILE A 162 -22.08 9.41 -12.87
C ILE A 162 -20.58 9.45 -12.59
N LEU A 163 -20.10 10.53 -11.97
CA LEU A 163 -18.71 10.69 -11.60
C LEU A 163 -18.60 10.47 -10.10
N SER A 164 -17.84 9.46 -9.71
CA SER A 164 -17.68 9.09 -8.32
C SER A 164 -16.26 8.65 -8.00
N ARG A 165 -15.94 8.68 -6.71
CA ARG A 165 -14.70 8.15 -6.14
C ARG A 165 -14.95 6.79 -5.48
N ASN A 166 -16.19 6.53 -5.12
CA ASN A 166 -16.61 5.29 -4.49
C ASN A 166 -16.93 4.25 -5.57
N GLU A 167 -16.91 2.98 -5.16
CA GLU A 167 -17.43 1.89 -5.97
C GLU A 167 -18.92 2.11 -6.29
N LEU A 168 -19.40 1.42 -7.31
CA LEU A 168 -20.80 1.48 -7.70
C LEU A 168 -21.69 0.97 -6.54
N PRO A 169 -22.69 1.73 -6.09
CA PRO A 169 -23.55 1.29 -4.99
C PRO A 169 -24.27 -0.02 -5.32
N VAL A 170 -24.44 -0.90 -4.31
CA VAL A 170 -25.01 -2.25 -4.47
C VAL A 170 -26.35 -2.28 -5.22
N TYR A 171 -27.16 -1.24 -5.04
CA TYR A 171 -28.46 -1.11 -5.67
C TYR A 171 -28.36 -1.08 -7.20
N PHE A 172 -27.26 -0.55 -7.76
CA PHE A 172 -27.04 -0.45 -9.21
C PHE A 172 -26.50 -1.75 -9.84
N LEU A 173 -26.11 -2.75 -9.05
CA LEU A 173 -25.56 -4.03 -9.56
C LEU A 173 -26.47 -4.73 -10.58
N PRO A 174 -27.81 -4.81 -10.42
CA PRO A 174 -28.67 -5.43 -11.43
C PRO A 174 -28.58 -4.74 -12.81
N LEU A 175 -28.28 -3.45 -12.84
CA LEU A 175 -28.08 -2.71 -14.09
C LEU A 175 -26.69 -3.00 -14.68
N SER A 176 -25.68 -3.14 -13.81
CA SER A 176 -24.32 -3.60 -14.17
C SER A 176 -24.35 -5.00 -14.79
N ASP A 177 -24.98 -5.97 -14.12
CA ASP A 177 -25.08 -7.37 -14.53
C ASP A 177 -25.80 -7.53 -15.88
N SER A 178 -26.74 -6.64 -16.18
CA SER A 178 -27.44 -6.60 -17.46
C SER A 178 -26.61 -5.99 -18.61
N GLY A 179 -25.35 -5.59 -18.36
CA GLY A 179 -24.45 -5.00 -19.34
C GLY A 179 -24.87 -3.60 -19.83
N LYS A 180 -25.67 -2.88 -19.03
CA LYS A 180 -26.21 -1.55 -19.36
C LYS A 180 -25.36 -0.40 -18.82
N ILE A 181 -24.41 -0.67 -17.93
CA ILE A 181 -23.44 0.29 -17.41
C ILE A 181 -22.09 0.08 -18.11
N ALA A 182 -21.51 1.15 -18.63
CA ALA A 182 -20.11 1.22 -19.02
C ALA A 182 -19.28 1.82 -17.86
N PHE A 183 -18.10 1.27 -17.61
CA PHE A 183 -17.18 1.78 -16.58
C PHE A 183 -15.98 2.47 -17.22
N ILE A 184 -15.59 3.61 -16.65
CA ILE A 184 -14.33 4.31 -16.96
C ILE A 184 -13.60 4.46 -15.62
N ASN A 185 -12.45 3.81 -15.49
CA ASN A 185 -11.67 3.79 -14.26
C ASN A 185 -10.47 4.76 -14.32
N ALA A 186 -9.74 4.84 -13.22
CA ALA A 186 -8.51 5.61 -13.12
C ALA A 186 -7.50 5.29 -14.23
N SER A 187 -7.36 4.01 -14.65
CA SER A 187 -6.45 3.57 -15.70
C SER A 187 -6.74 4.16 -17.08
N GLU A 188 -8.03 4.33 -17.42
CA GLU A 188 -8.45 4.99 -18.66
C GLU A 188 -8.27 6.51 -18.55
N LEU A 189 -8.51 7.08 -17.36
CA LEU A 189 -8.32 8.51 -17.11
C LEU A 189 -6.86 8.93 -16.97
N SER A 190 -5.92 8.01 -16.68
CA SER A 190 -4.49 8.33 -16.62
C SER A 190 -3.94 8.70 -18.00
N PHE A 191 -3.16 9.78 -18.05
CA PHE A 191 -2.43 10.21 -19.22
C PHE A 191 -1.51 9.12 -19.74
N LYS A 192 -1.50 8.90 -21.06
CA LYS A 192 -0.45 8.10 -21.70
C LYS A 192 0.76 8.96 -22.04
N SER A 193 1.95 8.37 -22.20
CA SER A 193 3.19 9.11 -22.50
C SER A 193 3.05 10.04 -23.72
N GLU A 194 2.42 9.59 -24.80
CA GLU A 194 2.13 10.45 -25.97
C GLU A 194 1.13 11.57 -25.67
N GLU A 195 0.16 11.36 -24.77
CA GLU A 195 -0.75 12.41 -24.33
C GLU A 195 -0.02 13.46 -23.50
N ILE A 196 0.92 13.05 -22.63
CA ILE A 196 1.80 13.95 -21.87
C ILE A 196 2.61 14.80 -22.85
N ARG A 197 3.27 14.18 -23.83
CA ARG A 197 4.07 14.89 -24.83
C ARG A 197 3.28 15.96 -25.58
N ARG A 198 2.06 15.61 -26.00
CA ARG A 198 1.16 16.56 -26.69
C ARG A 198 0.68 17.67 -25.75
N PHE A 199 0.40 17.35 -24.50
CA PHE A 199 -0.02 18.33 -23.51
C PHE A 199 1.07 19.36 -23.22
N PHE A 200 2.33 18.94 -23.08
CA PHE A 200 3.48 19.85 -23.03
C PHE A 200 3.57 20.74 -24.27
N SER A 201 3.34 20.15 -25.46
CA SER A 201 3.33 20.90 -26.72
C SER A 201 2.24 21.98 -26.76
N SER A 202 1.09 21.76 -26.08
CA SER A 202 0.02 22.76 -25.94
C SER A 202 0.43 23.98 -25.09
N TYR A 203 1.44 23.84 -24.24
CA TYR A 203 2.11 24.95 -23.55
C TYR A 203 3.29 25.53 -24.33
N GLY A 204 3.47 25.15 -25.60
CA GLY A 204 4.62 25.56 -26.43
C GLY A 204 5.93 24.88 -26.06
N ARG A 205 5.88 23.77 -25.31
CA ARG A 205 7.06 23.03 -24.82
C ARG A 205 7.16 21.70 -25.55
N PHE A 206 8.24 21.51 -26.30
CA PHE A 206 8.44 20.31 -27.11
C PHE A 206 9.40 19.37 -26.39
N ILE A 207 8.85 18.32 -25.77
CA ILE A 207 9.64 17.30 -25.07
C ILE A 207 9.86 16.07 -25.96
N THR A 208 10.97 15.37 -25.74
CA THR A 208 11.27 14.11 -26.44
C THR A 208 10.36 12.98 -25.98
N ARG A 209 10.40 11.84 -26.68
CA ARG A 209 9.63 10.65 -26.29
C ARG A 209 10.14 10.10 -24.95
N GLU A 210 11.45 10.07 -24.76
CA GLU A 210 12.11 9.59 -23.55
C GLU A 210 11.76 10.48 -22.35
N GLU A 211 11.70 11.79 -22.55
CA GLU A 211 11.26 12.73 -21.51
C GLU A 211 9.79 12.53 -21.13
N ALA A 212 8.92 12.27 -22.11
CA ALA A 212 7.51 11.97 -21.86
C ALA A 212 7.32 10.63 -21.14
N GLU A 213 8.13 9.61 -21.46
CA GLU A 213 8.16 8.33 -20.77
C GLU A 213 8.65 8.49 -19.32
N ARG A 214 9.68 9.30 -19.07
CA ARG A 214 10.09 9.65 -17.68
C ARG A 214 8.99 10.38 -16.93
N ALA A 215 8.35 11.37 -17.54
CA ALA A 215 7.23 12.08 -16.92
C ALA A 215 6.07 11.14 -16.61
N PHE A 216 5.78 10.18 -17.50
CA PHE A 216 4.81 9.12 -17.23
C PHE A 216 5.25 8.24 -16.06
N SER A 217 6.49 7.73 -16.03
CA SER A 217 6.98 6.87 -14.94
C SER A 217 6.97 7.57 -13.57
N LEU A 218 7.21 8.88 -13.54
CA LEU A 218 7.16 9.66 -12.30
C LEU A 218 5.73 9.90 -11.82
N THR A 219 4.79 10.12 -12.73
CA THR A 219 3.42 10.55 -12.40
C THR A 219 2.39 9.44 -12.48
N GLU A 220 2.75 8.29 -13.05
CA GLU A 220 1.86 7.22 -13.49
C GLU A 220 0.69 7.73 -14.38
N GLY A 221 0.91 8.86 -15.07
CA GLY A 221 -0.10 9.53 -15.88
C GLY A 221 -1.15 10.28 -15.08
N TRP A 222 -0.96 10.52 -13.78
CA TRP A 222 -1.95 11.21 -12.98
C TRP A 222 -2.11 12.68 -13.39
N ALA A 223 -3.33 13.07 -13.74
CA ALA A 223 -3.60 14.33 -14.44
C ALA A 223 -3.09 15.57 -13.67
N ILE A 224 -3.30 15.66 -12.34
CA ILE A 224 -2.77 16.79 -11.55
C ILE A 224 -1.24 16.83 -11.59
N ALA A 225 -0.56 15.70 -11.40
CA ALA A 225 0.89 15.65 -11.40
C ALA A 225 1.47 16.00 -12.79
N VAL A 226 0.85 15.50 -13.87
CA VAL A 226 1.20 15.86 -15.24
C VAL A 226 0.99 17.35 -15.51
N SER A 227 -0.13 17.93 -15.05
CA SER A 227 -0.39 19.38 -15.11
C SER A 227 0.62 20.20 -14.33
N ALA A 228 1.03 19.75 -13.15
CA ALA A 228 2.06 20.42 -12.36
C ALA A 228 3.41 20.43 -13.10
N LEU A 229 3.84 19.30 -13.67
CA LEU A 229 5.05 19.21 -14.49
C LEU A 229 4.95 20.08 -15.75
N ALA A 230 3.80 20.09 -16.40
CA ALA A 230 3.58 20.85 -17.63
C ALA A 230 3.62 22.36 -17.39
N LEU A 231 3.12 22.85 -16.26
CA LEU A 231 3.09 24.28 -15.91
C LEU A 231 4.46 24.79 -15.45
N SER A 232 5.20 24.02 -14.65
CA SER A 232 6.50 24.42 -14.08
C SER A 232 7.58 24.70 -15.13
N GLY A 233 7.47 24.11 -16.32
CA GLY A 233 8.25 24.49 -17.49
C GLY A 233 9.69 24.02 -17.55
N LYS A 234 10.07 23.08 -16.70
CA LYS A 234 11.39 22.43 -16.71
C LYS A 234 11.24 20.96 -17.03
N ILE A 235 11.18 20.65 -18.32
CA ILE A 235 11.67 19.38 -18.86
C ILE A 235 12.78 19.78 -19.81
N THR A 236 14.00 19.89 -19.28
CA THR A 236 15.20 20.06 -20.08
C THR A 236 16.06 18.84 -19.87
N ALA A 237 16.60 18.31 -20.97
CA ALA A 237 17.37 17.06 -21.04
C ALA A 237 18.54 16.95 -20.04
N ASP A 238 19.01 18.07 -19.47
CA ASP A 238 20.20 18.15 -18.62
C ASP A 238 19.96 18.41 -17.12
N HIS A 239 18.72 18.50 -16.66
CA HIS A 239 18.43 18.47 -15.23
C HIS A 239 17.68 17.19 -14.91
N LYS A 240 18.26 16.38 -14.01
CA LYS A 240 17.50 15.39 -13.25
C LYS A 240 16.19 16.07 -12.85
N LEU A 241 15.07 15.44 -13.18
CA LEU A 241 13.76 15.76 -12.60
C LEU A 241 13.88 15.52 -11.09
N ASP A 242 14.53 16.45 -10.38
CA ASP A 242 14.61 16.41 -8.94
C ASP A 242 13.19 16.59 -8.43
N GLY A 243 12.78 15.73 -7.49
CA GLY A 243 11.46 15.76 -6.87
C GLY A 243 11.07 17.13 -6.28
N GLY A 244 12.01 18.08 -6.16
CA GLY A 244 11.79 19.42 -5.65
C GLY A 244 10.76 20.28 -6.41
N LEU A 245 10.52 20.06 -7.71
CA LEU A 245 9.54 20.87 -8.46
C LEU A 245 8.09 20.39 -8.27
N LEU A 246 7.89 19.07 -8.16
CA LEU A 246 6.60 18.53 -7.74
C LEU A 246 6.34 18.90 -6.28
N ASP A 247 7.38 18.89 -5.45
CA ASP A 247 7.29 19.37 -4.07
C ASP A 247 6.88 20.82 -3.99
N GLU A 248 7.43 21.71 -4.82
CA GLU A 248 7.06 23.13 -4.81
C GLU A 248 5.58 23.33 -5.15
N TYR A 249 5.05 22.56 -6.09
CA TYR A 249 3.61 22.57 -6.39
C TYR A 249 2.78 22.00 -5.24
N ILE A 250 3.13 20.82 -4.72
CA ILE A 250 2.43 20.22 -3.58
C ILE A 250 2.50 21.16 -2.38
N LYS A 251 3.64 21.81 -2.17
CA LYS A 251 3.87 22.77 -1.11
C LYS A 251 2.94 23.97 -1.23
N THR A 252 3.00 24.68 -2.35
CA THR A 252 2.24 25.92 -2.54
C THR A 252 0.74 25.71 -2.70
N GLN A 253 0.32 24.63 -3.38
CA GLN A 253 -1.09 24.43 -3.71
C GLN A 253 -1.87 23.66 -2.66
N ILE A 254 -1.18 22.83 -1.87
CA ILE A 254 -1.80 21.92 -0.91
C ILE A 254 -1.25 22.19 0.49
N TRP A 255 0.02 21.90 0.72
CA TRP A 255 0.64 21.92 2.05
C TRP A 255 0.49 23.27 2.77
N ASP A 256 0.81 24.37 2.08
CA ASP A 256 0.81 25.72 2.63
C ASP A 256 -0.61 26.22 2.98
N LYS A 257 -1.64 25.59 2.41
CA LYS A 257 -3.05 25.86 2.72
C LYS A 257 -3.58 25.03 3.89
N LEU A 258 -2.87 23.98 4.30
CA LEU A 258 -3.28 23.16 5.45
C LEU A 258 -2.96 23.87 6.76
N ASP A 259 -3.83 23.73 7.75
CA ASP A 259 -3.56 24.19 9.10
C ASP A 259 -2.48 23.34 9.79
N LYS A 260 -1.95 23.86 10.91
CA LYS A 260 -0.85 23.23 11.65
C LYS A 260 -1.20 21.84 12.18
N ASN A 261 -2.44 21.61 12.61
CA ASN A 261 -2.86 20.33 13.17
C ASN A 261 -2.90 19.25 12.08
N LEU A 262 -3.44 19.60 10.91
CA LEU A 262 -3.50 18.68 9.78
C LEU A 262 -2.12 18.37 9.21
N ARG A 263 -1.20 19.35 9.16
CA ARG A 263 0.21 19.10 8.79
C ARG A 263 0.89 18.12 9.74
N LEU A 264 0.71 18.30 11.05
CA LEU A 264 1.27 17.39 12.05
C LEU A 264 0.67 15.98 11.93
N PHE A 265 -0.63 15.88 11.65
CA PHE A 265 -1.30 14.61 11.39
C PHE A 265 -0.68 13.87 10.19
N LEU A 266 -0.51 14.56 9.05
CA LEU A 266 0.09 13.99 7.85
C LEU A 266 1.56 13.56 8.07
N PHE A 267 2.34 14.34 8.83
CA PHE A 267 3.70 13.95 9.19
C PHE A 267 3.77 12.71 10.09
N LYS A 268 2.92 12.62 11.10
CA LYS A 268 2.95 11.47 12.01
C LYS A 268 2.53 10.17 11.31
N THR A 269 1.76 10.26 10.25
CA THR A 269 1.24 9.11 9.50
C THR A 269 2.09 8.75 8.29
N SER A 270 2.92 9.67 7.77
CA SER A 270 3.82 9.43 6.63
C SER A 270 4.95 8.44 6.93
N ILE A 271 5.17 8.05 8.19
CA ILE A 271 6.23 7.09 8.55
C ILE A 271 5.98 5.67 8.04
N VAL A 272 4.73 5.34 7.75
CA VAL A 272 4.29 4.02 7.30
C VAL A 272 3.73 4.12 5.89
N ASP A 273 3.96 3.08 5.08
CA ASP A 273 3.50 3.07 3.68
C ASP A 273 1.99 2.81 3.58
N GLU A 274 1.46 2.04 4.52
CA GLU A 274 0.04 1.67 4.66
C GLU A 274 -0.36 1.68 6.13
N PHE A 275 -1.59 2.10 6.43
CA PHE A 275 -2.07 2.24 7.81
C PHE A 275 -3.56 2.02 7.95
N THR A 276 -3.97 1.54 9.13
CA THR A 276 -5.37 1.45 9.55
C THR A 276 -5.72 2.67 10.42
N VAL A 277 -7.02 2.86 10.68
CA VAL A 277 -7.49 3.88 11.64
C VAL A 277 -6.80 3.69 13.00
N LYS A 278 -6.75 2.47 13.53
CA LYS A 278 -6.14 2.16 14.84
C LYS A 278 -4.65 2.53 14.92
N LEU A 279 -3.88 2.20 13.88
CA LEU A 279 -2.47 2.59 13.83
C LEU A 279 -2.33 4.13 13.77
N CYS A 280 -3.15 4.77 12.94
CA CYS A 280 -3.16 6.20 12.78
C CYS A 280 -3.52 6.95 14.07
N GLU A 281 -4.51 6.47 14.83
CA GLU A 281 -4.87 6.98 16.16
C GLU A 281 -3.71 6.88 17.13
N ARG A 282 -3.01 5.73 17.14
CA ARG A 282 -1.88 5.50 18.04
C ARG A 282 -0.69 6.42 17.72
N LEU A 283 -0.42 6.65 16.44
CA LEU A 283 0.64 7.57 15.98
C LEU A 283 0.31 9.03 16.29
N THR A 284 -0.92 9.45 15.96
CA THR A 284 -1.33 10.85 16.03
C THR A 284 -1.72 11.26 17.45
N GLN A 285 -2.18 10.31 18.27
CA GLN A 285 -2.85 10.50 19.56
C GLN A 285 -4.11 11.37 19.42
N ASN A 286 -4.79 11.25 18.29
CA ASN A 286 -5.98 12.04 17.97
C ASN A 286 -7.23 11.13 17.89
N PRO A 287 -8.25 11.34 18.74
CA PRO A 287 -9.49 10.56 18.68
C PRO A 287 -10.32 10.86 17.42
N ASP A 288 -10.13 12.02 16.77
CA ASP A 288 -10.84 12.41 15.56
C ASP A 288 -10.20 11.85 14.28
N THR A 289 -9.27 10.89 14.41
CA THR A 289 -8.48 10.34 13.31
C THR A 289 -9.35 9.81 12.16
N GLU A 290 -10.39 9.05 12.45
CA GLU A 290 -11.26 8.50 11.42
C GLU A 290 -11.96 9.62 10.62
N GLN A 291 -12.41 10.67 11.29
CA GLN A 291 -13.05 11.83 10.65
C GLN A 291 -12.06 12.57 9.75
N ILE A 292 -10.82 12.77 10.23
CA ILE A 292 -9.75 13.42 9.45
C ILE A 292 -9.40 12.59 8.22
N LEU A 293 -9.26 11.27 8.35
CA LEU A 293 -8.96 10.38 7.22
C LEU A 293 -10.08 10.40 6.18
N ASN A 294 -11.34 10.33 6.62
CA ASN A 294 -12.48 10.44 5.72
C ASN A 294 -12.52 11.82 5.03
N MET A 295 -12.29 12.91 5.77
CA MET A 295 -12.17 14.26 5.19
C MET A 295 -11.04 14.34 4.15
N LEU A 296 -9.87 13.73 4.39
CA LEU A 296 -8.77 13.75 3.44
C LEU A 296 -9.10 12.93 2.17
N CYS A 297 -9.77 11.78 2.31
CA CYS A 297 -10.27 11.00 1.17
C CYS A 297 -11.32 11.80 0.36
N ASP A 298 -12.27 12.42 1.05
CA ASP A 298 -13.34 13.25 0.47
C ASP A 298 -12.82 14.59 -0.08
N GLY A 299 -11.68 15.06 0.40
CA GLY A 299 -11.04 16.31 0.00
C GLY A 299 -10.10 16.19 -1.20
N ASN A 300 -9.99 15.03 -1.85
CA ASN A 300 -9.01 14.75 -2.92
C ASN A 300 -7.53 14.81 -2.47
N MET A 301 -7.22 14.59 -1.19
CA MET A 301 -5.90 14.84 -0.60
C MET A 301 -4.90 13.68 -0.76
N PHE A 302 -4.65 13.23 -1.99
CA PHE A 302 -3.56 12.27 -2.31
C PHE A 302 -3.57 11.00 -1.44
N ILE A 303 -4.72 10.63 -0.87
CA ILE A 303 -4.92 9.49 0.01
C ILE A 303 -6.06 8.65 -0.55
N SER A 304 -5.89 7.33 -0.55
CA SER A 304 -6.91 6.37 -0.92
C SER A 304 -7.20 5.42 0.24
N LYS A 305 -8.43 4.91 0.27
CA LYS A 305 -8.86 3.84 1.18
C LYS A 305 -9.19 2.62 0.34
N GLN A 306 -8.62 1.47 0.70
CA GLN A 306 -8.95 0.17 0.14
C GLN A 306 -9.27 -0.78 1.30
N ASN A 307 -10.51 -1.27 1.33
CA ASN A 307 -11.07 -1.98 2.50
C ASN A 307 -10.95 -1.10 3.76
N ASP A 308 -10.14 -1.52 4.74
CA ASP A 308 -9.86 -0.80 6.00
C ASP A 308 -8.44 -0.23 6.08
N THR A 309 -7.71 -0.25 4.96
CA THR A 309 -6.35 0.25 4.86
C THR A 309 -6.31 1.54 4.06
N PHE A 310 -5.59 2.51 4.58
CA PHE A 310 -5.32 3.79 3.94
C PHE A 310 -3.90 3.81 3.39
N ARG A 311 -3.75 4.46 2.24
CA ARG A 311 -2.46 4.63 1.58
C ARG A 311 -2.36 6.02 0.99
N TYR A 312 -1.23 6.68 1.25
CA TYR A 312 -0.87 7.89 0.52
C TYR A 312 -0.38 7.52 -0.88
N HIS A 313 -0.70 8.36 -1.86
CA HIS A 313 -0.05 8.33 -3.15
C HIS A 313 1.46 8.51 -2.93
N HIS A 314 2.28 7.66 -3.56
CA HIS A 314 3.73 7.60 -3.28
C HIS A 314 4.42 8.98 -3.40
N LEU A 315 4.08 9.77 -4.42
CA LEU A 315 4.59 11.14 -4.60
C LEU A 315 4.29 12.07 -3.41
N PHE A 316 3.09 11.97 -2.83
CA PHE A 316 2.72 12.77 -1.68
C PHE A 316 3.41 12.27 -0.42
N LEU A 317 3.52 10.95 -0.27
CA LEU A 317 4.27 10.33 0.83
C LEU A 317 5.74 10.78 0.83
N ASP A 318 6.38 10.77 -0.33
CA ASP A 318 7.77 11.19 -0.50
C ASP A 318 7.95 12.69 -0.24
N PHE A 319 6.98 13.52 -0.63
CA PHE A 319 6.94 14.94 -0.27
C PHE A 319 6.84 15.11 1.25
N LEU A 320 5.87 14.44 1.90
CA LEU A 320 5.67 14.53 3.36
C LEU A 320 6.91 14.10 4.13
N ARG A 321 7.59 13.04 3.70
CA ARG A 321 8.82 12.54 4.31
C ARG A 321 9.95 13.58 4.24
N ARG A 322 10.17 14.17 3.06
CA ARG A 322 11.20 15.20 2.86
C ARG A 322 10.90 16.51 3.58
N GLU A 323 9.66 16.96 3.56
CA GLU A 323 9.26 18.20 4.26
C GLU A 323 9.38 18.02 5.78
N ALA A 324 9.13 16.82 6.31
CA ALA A 324 9.34 16.52 7.73
C ALA A 324 10.83 16.57 8.13
N ASP A 325 11.74 16.09 7.28
CA ASP A 325 13.19 16.15 7.55
C ASP A 325 13.70 17.59 7.69
N THR A 326 13.02 18.55 7.04
CA THR A 326 13.32 19.99 7.18
C THR A 326 12.68 20.63 8.43
N ASN A 327 11.79 19.92 9.12
CA ASN A 327 11.04 20.43 10.26
C ASN A 327 11.59 19.89 11.58
N ILE A 328 12.24 20.77 12.35
CA ILE A 328 12.96 20.42 13.59
C ILE A 328 12.07 19.82 14.69
N ASP A 329 10.75 20.06 14.63
CA ASP A 329 9.78 19.59 15.62
C ASP A 329 9.28 18.16 15.33
N VAL A 330 9.56 17.59 14.17
CA VAL A 330 9.13 16.23 13.80
C VAL A 330 10.28 15.25 14.03
N ARG A 331 10.29 14.61 15.20
CA ARG A 331 11.21 13.50 15.49
C ARG A 331 10.58 12.17 15.09
N TYR A 332 10.97 11.65 13.94
CA TYR A 332 10.47 10.36 13.46
C TYR A 332 10.81 9.19 14.38
N ASP A 333 11.88 9.26 15.17
CA ASP A 333 12.28 8.20 16.11
C ASP A 333 11.14 7.80 17.08
N ALA A 334 10.46 8.78 17.68
CA ALA A 334 9.34 8.52 18.58
C ALA A 334 8.16 7.86 17.84
N GLN A 335 7.91 8.24 16.59
CA GLN A 335 6.84 7.68 15.77
C GLN A 335 7.17 6.26 15.30
N TYR A 336 8.41 6.00 14.91
CA TYR A 336 8.88 4.65 14.58
C TYR A 336 8.75 3.71 15.76
N ARG A 337 9.08 4.16 16.97
CA ARG A 337 8.85 3.36 18.18
C ARG A 337 7.37 3.03 18.38
N ILE A 338 6.48 4.01 18.24
CA ILE A 338 5.02 3.78 18.40
C ILE A 338 4.50 2.80 17.34
N ALA A 339 4.91 2.93 16.08
CA ALA A 339 4.55 1.99 15.02
C ALA A 339 5.08 0.58 15.32
N ALA A 340 6.34 0.48 15.76
CA ALA A 340 6.96 -0.79 16.08
C ALA A 340 6.23 -1.52 17.22
N GLU A 341 5.89 -0.80 18.29
CA GLU A 341 5.11 -1.32 19.42
C GLU A 341 3.71 -1.76 18.99
N TYR A 342 3.02 -0.98 18.15
CA TYR A 342 1.73 -1.37 17.57
C TYR A 342 1.81 -2.69 16.81
N TYR A 343 2.78 -2.83 15.91
CA TYR A 343 2.95 -4.04 15.12
C TYR A 343 3.34 -5.24 15.99
N LEU A 344 4.11 -5.01 17.07
CA LEU A 344 4.46 -6.04 18.03
C LEU A 344 3.22 -6.56 18.77
N ASP A 345 2.35 -5.65 19.24
CA ASP A 345 1.09 -5.98 19.92
C ASP A 345 0.12 -6.76 19.00
N GLU A 346 0.08 -6.42 17.72
CA GLU A 346 -0.75 -7.09 16.70
C GLU A 346 -0.14 -8.42 16.19
N GLY A 347 1.02 -8.84 16.72
CA GLY A 347 1.70 -10.08 16.29
C GLY A 347 2.35 -10.01 14.91
N LYS A 348 2.48 -8.81 14.32
CA LYS A 348 3.13 -8.55 13.03
C LYS A 348 4.63 -8.30 13.23
N TYR A 349 5.34 -9.33 13.68
CA TYR A 349 6.72 -9.21 14.16
C TYR A 349 7.74 -8.71 13.12
N PHE A 350 7.54 -9.02 11.84
CA PHE A 350 8.40 -8.51 10.78
C PHE A 350 8.29 -6.98 10.63
N ASP A 351 7.06 -6.45 10.61
CA ASP A 351 6.82 -5.01 10.52
C ASP A 351 7.32 -4.31 11.79
N ALA A 352 7.10 -4.90 12.97
CA ALA A 352 7.67 -4.42 14.23
C ALA A 352 9.19 -4.29 14.14
N LEU A 353 9.88 -5.33 13.63
CA LEU A 353 11.32 -5.32 13.44
C LEU A 353 11.78 -4.21 12.48
N ARG A 354 11.10 -4.04 11.33
CA ARG A 354 11.41 -2.99 10.34
C ARG A 354 11.38 -1.58 10.92
N TYR A 355 10.55 -1.34 11.93
CA TYR A 355 10.45 -0.04 12.59
C TYR A 355 11.37 0.07 13.81
N PHE A 356 11.54 -0.97 14.62
CA PHE A 356 12.48 -0.93 15.76
C PHE A 356 13.92 -0.70 15.32
N VAL A 357 14.37 -1.24 14.18
CA VAL A 357 15.74 -1.01 13.66
C VAL A 357 15.99 0.45 13.26
N LYS A 358 14.94 1.26 13.08
CA LYS A 358 15.04 2.70 12.81
C LYS A 358 15.11 3.54 14.10
N THR A 359 15.13 2.88 15.25
CA THR A 359 15.17 3.48 16.58
C THR A 359 16.36 2.92 17.37
N ASP A 360 16.72 3.57 18.48
CA ASP A 360 17.76 3.07 19.40
C ASP A 360 17.24 1.99 20.38
N ASN A 361 16.08 1.38 20.11
CA ASN A 361 15.46 0.40 21.01
C ASN A 361 15.95 -1.04 20.76
N SER A 362 17.16 -1.35 21.22
CA SER A 362 17.77 -2.69 21.12
C SER A 362 16.90 -3.81 21.69
N LYS A 363 16.21 -3.58 22.81
CA LYS A 363 15.34 -4.59 23.44
C LYS A 363 14.09 -4.89 22.59
N GLY A 364 13.49 -3.85 22.01
CA GLY A 364 12.37 -3.98 21.08
C GLY A 364 12.77 -4.75 19.82
N THR A 365 13.90 -4.38 19.22
CA THR A 365 14.50 -5.09 18.06
C THR A 365 14.73 -6.57 18.37
N ALA A 366 15.36 -6.89 19.51
CA ALA A 366 15.60 -8.26 19.97
C ALA A 366 14.29 -9.05 20.14
N THR A 367 13.29 -8.44 20.78
CA THR A 367 11.99 -9.06 21.04
C THR A 367 11.24 -9.35 19.74
N ALA A 368 11.15 -8.36 18.83
CA ALA A 368 10.51 -8.53 17.54
C ALA A 368 11.20 -9.58 16.68
N LEU A 369 12.53 -9.58 16.64
CA LEU A 369 13.31 -10.59 15.91
C LEU A 369 13.06 -11.99 16.47
N TYR A 370 13.15 -12.17 17.79
CA TYR A 370 12.93 -13.48 18.41
C TYR A 370 11.52 -14.03 18.14
N HIS A 371 10.49 -13.20 18.27
CA HIS A 371 9.14 -13.64 17.96
C HIS A 371 8.97 -13.97 16.49
N PHE A 372 9.55 -13.16 15.58
CA PHE A 372 9.57 -13.47 14.14
C PHE A 372 10.16 -14.85 13.85
N TRP A 373 11.30 -15.20 14.45
CA TRP A 373 11.93 -16.52 14.30
C TRP A 373 11.04 -17.65 14.81
N ASN A 374 10.38 -17.46 15.95
CA ASN A 374 9.58 -18.51 16.58
C ASN A 374 8.19 -18.71 15.94
N SER A 375 7.59 -17.66 15.38
CA SER A 375 6.26 -17.71 14.74
C SER A 375 6.33 -18.08 13.26
N THR A 376 7.13 -17.36 12.48
CA THR A 376 6.98 -17.27 11.01
C THR A 376 8.29 -17.55 10.26
N GLY A 377 9.47 -17.33 10.86
CA GLY A 377 10.79 -17.47 10.23
C GLY A 377 11.27 -18.90 9.95
N LYS A 378 10.36 -19.83 9.65
CA LYS A 378 10.66 -21.27 9.48
C LYS A 378 10.82 -21.71 8.02
N SER A 379 10.59 -20.83 7.05
CA SER A 379 10.80 -21.09 5.62
C SER A 379 11.85 -20.16 5.02
N SER A 380 12.47 -20.62 3.92
CA SER A 380 13.43 -19.80 3.14
C SER A 380 12.81 -18.52 2.59
N SER A 381 11.52 -18.53 2.24
CA SER A 381 10.78 -17.35 1.77
C SER A 381 10.57 -16.29 2.85
N GLU A 382 10.48 -16.69 4.12
CA GLU A 382 10.35 -15.75 5.24
C GLU A 382 11.73 -15.21 5.66
N LEU A 383 12.77 -16.03 5.58
CA LEU A 383 14.15 -15.61 5.85
C LEU A 383 14.69 -14.61 4.82
N SER A 384 14.22 -14.64 3.57
CA SER A 384 14.59 -13.59 2.60
C SER A 384 14.07 -12.21 3.01
N ARG A 385 13.02 -12.13 3.84
CA ARG A 385 12.44 -10.84 4.27
C ARG A 385 13.37 -10.09 5.22
N ILE A 386 14.18 -10.80 6.00
CA ILE A 386 15.13 -10.19 6.96
C ILE A 386 16.51 -9.89 6.34
N SER A 387 16.65 -9.99 5.01
CA SER A 387 17.90 -9.67 4.30
C SER A 387 18.38 -8.25 4.56
N PHE A 388 17.46 -7.30 4.79
CA PHE A 388 17.78 -5.91 5.07
C PHE A 388 18.65 -5.72 6.34
N ILE A 389 18.69 -6.71 7.25
CA ILE A 389 19.58 -6.67 8.43
C ILE A 389 21.04 -6.61 7.99
N ASN A 390 21.40 -7.24 6.87
CA ASN A 390 22.75 -7.21 6.31
C ASN A 390 23.13 -5.82 5.75
N GLU A 391 22.15 -4.96 5.49
CA GLU A 391 22.34 -3.60 4.98
C GLU A 391 22.41 -2.56 6.12
N LEU A 392 22.20 -2.99 7.38
CA LEU A 392 22.30 -2.09 8.53
C LEU A 392 23.75 -1.63 8.75
N PRO A 393 23.95 -0.40 9.29
CA PRO A 393 25.29 0.10 9.57
C PRO A 393 26.08 -0.83 10.50
N ALA A 394 27.37 -1.04 10.22
CA ALA A 394 28.23 -1.90 11.03
C ALA A 394 28.21 -1.53 12.52
N ILE A 395 28.17 -0.23 12.85
CA ILE A 395 28.06 0.27 14.22
C ILE A 395 26.80 -0.26 14.92
N PHE A 396 25.67 -0.35 14.21
CA PHE A 396 24.41 -0.84 14.75
C PHE A 396 24.47 -2.35 15.03
N LEU A 397 25.08 -3.13 14.13
CA LEU A 397 25.30 -4.57 14.34
C LEU A 397 26.27 -4.82 15.51
N GLU A 398 27.31 -4.01 15.64
CA GLU A 398 28.23 -4.10 16.79
C GLU A 398 27.55 -3.71 18.11
N GLN A 399 26.60 -2.79 18.11
CA GLN A 399 25.80 -2.50 19.32
C GLN A 399 24.76 -3.60 19.62
N ASN A 400 24.38 -4.39 18.62
CA ASN A 400 23.33 -5.41 18.70
C ASN A 400 23.84 -6.77 18.15
N PRO A 401 24.81 -7.41 18.84
CA PRO A 401 25.56 -8.55 18.28
C PRO A 401 24.70 -9.78 17.97
N TYR A 402 23.53 -9.92 18.60
CA TYR A 402 22.57 -10.98 18.27
C TYR A 402 22.05 -10.91 16.82
N LEU A 403 22.15 -9.75 16.15
CA LEU A 403 21.75 -9.60 14.75
C LEU A 403 22.66 -10.39 13.79
N TYR A 404 23.92 -10.64 14.17
CA TYR A 404 24.83 -11.48 13.37
C TYR A 404 24.33 -12.92 13.23
N ILE A 405 23.46 -13.40 14.14
CA ILE A 405 22.80 -14.70 14.02
C ILE A 405 21.92 -14.72 12.76
N SER A 406 21.12 -13.68 12.55
CA SER A 406 20.29 -13.54 11.35
C SER A 406 21.13 -13.43 10.08
N CYS A 407 22.21 -12.66 10.12
CA CYS A 407 23.14 -12.52 8.99
C CYS A 407 23.80 -13.85 8.62
N ALA A 408 24.29 -14.60 9.61
CA ALA A 408 24.88 -15.91 9.40
C ALA A 408 23.86 -16.90 8.83
N TRP A 409 22.64 -16.94 9.36
CA TRP A 409 21.58 -17.78 8.80
C TRP A 409 21.26 -17.43 7.35
N TYR A 410 21.13 -16.15 7.03
CA TYR A 410 20.92 -15.70 5.66
C TYR A 410 22.06 -16.16 4.74
N ALA A 411 23.31 -15.94 5.13
CA ALA A 411 24.47 -16.37 4.36
C ALA A 411 24.51 -17.88 4.13
N LEU A 412 24.14 -18.68 5.14
CA LEU A 412 24.04 -20.13 5.04
C LEU A 412 22.95 -20.56 4.03
N PHE A 413 21.76 -19.95 4.09
CA PHE A 413 20.63 -20.32 3.22
C PHE A 413 20.82 -19.96 1.75
N PHE A 414 21.55 -18.88 1.49
CA PHE A 414 21.82 -18.41 0.13
C PHE A 414 23.23 -18.80 -0.35
N SER A 415 23.86 -19.78 0.30
CA SER A 415 25.15 -20.38 -0.10
C SER A 415 26.31 -19.37 -0.20
N ASN A 416 26.35 -18.36 0.66
CA ASN A 416 27.44 -17.39 0.74
C ASN A 416 28.39 -17.75 1.89
N VAL A 417 29.35 -18.63 1.58
CA VAL A 417 30.26 -19.22 2.57
C VAL A 417 31.18 -18.18 3.23
N SER A 418 31.66 -17.20 2.47
CA SER A 418 32.54 -16.15 2.99
C SER A 418 31.84 -15.28 4.04
N ASP A 419 30.62 -14.83 3.75
CA ASP A 419 29.84 -14.01 4.67
C ASP A 419 29.38 -14.81 5.90
N PHE A 420 29.06 -16.09 5.71
CA PHE A 420 28.73 -16.99 6.82
C PHE A 420 29.86 -17.03 7.86
N PHE A 421 31.09 -17.28 7.42
CA PHE A 421 32.25 -17.33 8.32
C PHE A 421 32.59 -15.97 8.92
N PHE A 422 32.44 -14.89 8.16
CA PHE A 422 32.61 -13.53 8.68
C PHE A 422 31.65 -13.24 9.85
N HIS A 423 30.36 -13.58 9.70
CA HIS A 423 29.37 -13.39 10.75
C HIS A 423 29.59 -14.32 11.94
N LEU A 424 30.06 -15.55 11.71
CA LEU A 424 30.46 -16.45 12.80
C LEU A 424 31.63 -15.89 13.61
N ASP A 425 32.65 -15.33 12.96
CA ASP A 425 33.79 -14.73 13.64
C ASP A 425 33.34 -13.56 14.52
N LYS A 426 32.40 -12.74 14.01
CA LYS A 426 31.74 -11.69 14.81
C LYS A 426 30.95 -12.23 16.00
N LEU A 427 30.25 -13.35 15.84
CA LEU A 427 29.56 -13.99 16.97
C LEU A 427 30.54 -14.52 18.02
N TYR A 428 31.66 -15.12 17.61
CA TYR A 428 32.70 -15.58 18.54
C TYR A 428 33.30 -14.43 19.36
N GLU A 429 33.52 -13.25 18.76
CA GLU A 429 34.01 -12.06 19.45
C GLU A 429 33.03 -11.54 20.52
N ARG A 430 31.73 -11.83 20.37
CA ARG A 430 30.64 -11.22 21.16
C ARG A 430 29.82 -12.24 21.97
N ILE A 431 30.35 -13.44 22.20
CA ILE A 431 29.69 -14.51 22.97
C ILE A 431 29.21 -14.01 24.34
N GLN A 432 30.06 -13.28 25.07
CA GLN A 432 29.73 -12.84 26.43
C GLN A 432 28.53 -11.90 26.44
N ASP A 433 28.52 -10.92 25.53
CA ASP A 433 27.48 -9.91 25.41
C ASP A 433 26.13 -10.56 25.10
N ILE A 434 26.11 -11.51 24.16
CA ILE A 434 24.89 -12.25 23.80
C ILE A 434 24.38 -13.06 24.99
N ILE A 435 25.26 -13.75 25.71
CA ILE A 435 24.85 -14.55 26.89
C ILE A 435 24.33 -13.66 28.02
N SER A 436 24.92 -12.48 28.27
CA SER A 436 24.46 -11.59 29.37
C SER A 436 23.19 -10.82 29.04
N GLU A 437 23.06 -10.30 27.82
CA GLU A 437 22.01 -9.32 27.49
C GLU A 437 20.90 -9.90 26.60
N TYR A 438 21.21 -10.96 25.84
CA TYR A 438 20.36 -11.50 24.80
C TYR A 438 20.22 -13.03 24.94
N GLY A 439 20.04 -13.51 26.18
CA GLY A 439 19.97 -14.93 26.52
C GLY A 439 19.03 -15.77 25.65
N MET A 440 17.93 -15.15 25.18
CA MET A 440 16.95 -15.74 24.26
C MET A 440 17.53 -16.18 22.90
N PHE A 441 18.71 -15.69 22.51
CA PHE A 441 19.38 -16.00 21.25
C PHE A 441 20.56 -16.97 21.41
N VAL A 442 20.93 -17.33 22.64
CA VAL A 442 22.11 -18.18 22.92
C VAL A 442 21.99 -19.52 22.21
N GLU A 443 20.81 -20.12 22.20
CA GLU A 443 20.58 -21.40 21.52
C GLU A 443 20.82 -21.29 20.00
N SER A 444 20.26 -20.26 19.35
CA SER A 444 20.47 -20.00 17.92
C SER A 444 21.94 -19.71 17.58
N MET A 445 22.67 -19.04 18.47
CA MET A 445 24.11 -18.81 18.30
C MET A 445 24.91 -20.12 18.42
N LEU A 446 24.67 -20.90 19.47
CA LEU A 446 25.34 -22.19 19.68
C LEU A 446 25.08 -23.13 18.50
N PHE A 447 23.86 -23.12 17.98
CA PHE A 447 23.49 -23.85 16.78
C PHE A 447 24.39 -23.50 15.60
N LEU A 448 24.54 -22.22 15.28
CA LEU A 448 25.38 -21.76 14.17
C LEU A 448 26.84 -22.20 14.35
N PHE A 449 27.35 -22.20 15.58
CA PHE A 449 28.69 -22.73 15.86
C PHE A 449 28.82 -24.21 15.51
N THR A 450 27.79 -25.03 15.72
CA THR A 450 27.87 -26.46 15.33
C THR A 450 28.00 -26.69 13.82
N ILE A 451 27.69 -25.69 12.99
CA ILE A 451 27.88 -25.74 11.53
C ILE A 451 29.30 -25.33 11.13
N ASP A 452 30.04 -24.63 12.00
CA ASP A 452 31.40 -24.15 11.71
C ASP A 452 32.44 -25.28 11.76
N HIS A 453 32.75 -25.85 10.61
CA HIS A 453 33.74 -26.92 10.48
C HIS A 453 35.19 -26.48 10.76
N ARG A 454 35.47 -25.18 10.91
CA ARG A 454 36.84 -24.66 11.18
C ARG A 454 37.32 -24.98 12.59
N TYR A 455 36.39 -25.29 13.50
CA TYR A 455 36.67 -25.62 14.89
C TYR A 455 36.05 -26.96 15.26
N THR A 456 36.74 -27.73 16.08
CA THR A 456 36.16 -28.92 16.67
C THR A 456 35.20 -28.57 17.81
N PHE A 457 34.32 -29.49 18.23
CA PHE A 457 33.37 -29.20 19.33
C PHE A 457 34.08 -28.82 20.62
N THR A 458 35.20 -29.48 20.92
CA THR A 458 36.00 -29.18 22.11
C THR A 458 36.54 -27.76 22.06
N GLN A 459 37.01 -27.33 20.88
CA GLN A 459 37.48 -25.97 20.65
C GLN A 459 36.35 -24.94 20.75
N GLN A 460 35.15 -25.27 20.25
CA GLN A 460 33.96 -24.42 20.36
C GLN A 460 33.50 -24.27 21.81
N LEU A 461 33.42 -25.37 22.57
CA LEU A 461 33.09 -25.34 24.00
C LEU A 461 34.11 -24.53 24.81
N ALA A 462 35.41 -24.66 24.48
CA ALA A 462 36.47 -23.91 25.17
C ALA A 462 36.35 -22.38 24.98
N LYS A 463 35.63 -21.92 23.94
CA LYS A 463 35.35 -20.50 23.70
C LYS A 463 34.16 -19.97 24.52
N LEU A 464 33.36 -20.85 25.14
CA LEU A 464 32.24 -20.44 26.00
C LEU A 464 32.72 -20.04 27.40
N PRO A 465 32.04 -19.10 28.09
CA PRO A 465 32.30 -18.79 29.50
C PRO A 465 32.21 -20.05 30.38
N LYS A 466 33.20 -20.25 31.25
CA LYS A 466 33.22 -21.37 32.21
C LYS A 466 32.29 -21.17 33.42
N ASP A 467 31.94 -19.92 33.72
CA ASP A 467 31.31 -19.53 34.99
C ASP A 467 29.82 -19.12 34.86
N LYS A 468 29.17 -19.42 33.72
CA LYS A 468 27.74 -19.12 33.51
C LYS A 468 26.97 -20.40 33.20
N GLU A 469 25.91 -20.66 33.97
CA GLU A 469 24.91 -21.66 33.61
C GLU A 469 24.13 -21.17 32.38
N ILE A 470 24.21 -21.93 31.28
CA ILE A 470 23.42 -21.68 30.07
C ILE A 470 22.09 -22.40 30.24
N THR A 471 21.02 -21.65 30.48
CA THR A 471 19.65 -22.18 30.52
C THR A 471 19.09 -22.25 29.11
N VAL A 472 18.70 -23.45 28.65
CA VAL A 472 18.11 -23.67 27.33
C VAL A 472 16.61 -23.91 27.47
N ASN A 473 15.81 -23.34 26.56
CA ASN A 473 14.37 -23.58 26.52
C ASN A 473 14.05 -24.67 25.49
N GLU A 474 13.58 -25.83 25.94
CA GLU A 474 13.26 -26.97 25.06
C GLU A 474 12.20 -26.64 23.97
N GLN A 475 11.40 -25.59 24.14
CA GLN A 475 10.42 -25.14 23.14
C GLN A 475 11.02 -24.30 22.02
N SER A 476 12.26 -23.83 22.20
CA SER A 476 12.98 -22.95 21.27
C SER A 476 13.88 -23.70 20.28
N VAL A 477 13.91 -25.05 20.36
CA VAL A 477 14.71 -25.89 19.47
C VAL A 477 14.27 -25.68 18.01
N PRO A 478 15.15 -25.14 17.14
CA PRO A 478 14.85 -25.00 15.73
C PRO A 478 14.50 -26.37 15.16
N LYS A 479 13.34 -26.52 14.52
CA LYS A 479 13.01 -27.78 13.84
C LYS A 479 13.96 -27.95 12.65
N SER A 480 14.61 -29.10 12.59
CA SER A 480 15.64 -29.37 11.58
C SER A 480 15.14 -29.25 10.16
N GLN A 481 15.90 -28.49 9.35
CA GLN A 481 15.87 -28.58 7.89
C GLN A 481 16.13 -30.02 7.43
N CYS A 482 16.88 -30.79 8.23
CA CYS A 482 17.16 -32.21 8.04
C CYS A 482 16.01 -33.14 8.47
N GLN A 483 14.80 -32.63 8.78
CA GLN A 483 13.67 -33.48 9.19
C GLN A 483 13.29 -34.56 8.15
N TYR A 484 13.68 -34.36 6.89
CA TYR A 484 13.46 -35.28 5.78
C TYR A 484 14.62 -36.29 5.56
N PHE A 485 15.73 -36.18 6.27
CA PHE A 485 16.84 -37.14 6.21
C PHE A 485 16.65 -38.32 7.19
N PRO A 486 17.37 -39.45 7.00
CA PRO A 486 17.33 -40.60 7.91
C PRO A 486 17.58 -40.20 9.37
N PHE A 487 16.95 -40.88 10.33
CA PHE A 487 16.84 -40.45 11.73
C PHE A 487 18.16 -40.04 12.40
N TYR A 488 19.28 -40.71 12.07
CA TYR A 488 20.60 -40.41 12.64
C TYR A 488 21.38 -39.29 11.92
N HIS A 489 20.86 -38.84 10.78
CA HIS A 489 21.29 -37.63 10.04
C HIS A 489 20.38 -36.43 10.34
N ARG A 490 19.36 -36.60 11.19
CA ARG A 490 18.52 -35.50 11.72
C ARG A 490 19.26 -34.75 12.82
N THR A 491 20.49 -34.41 12.51
CA THR A 491 21.37 -33.66 13.37
C THR A 491 21.69 -32.37 12.65
N HIS A 492 21.69 -31.31 13.43
CA HIS A 492 21.83 -29.96 12.94
C HIS A 492 23.29 -29.52 12.78
N ARG A 493 24.20 -30.47 12.99
CA ARG A 493 25.62 -30.28 13.02
C ARG A 493 26.24 -30.75 11.70
N ASP A 494 27.21 -29.99 11.20
CA ASP A 494 27.99 -30.44 10.06
C ASP A 494 28.99 -31.52 10.51
N TYR A 495 28.87 -32.73 9.94
CA TYR A 495 29.78 -33.85 10.21
C TYR A 495 30.85 -34.00 9.12
N SER A 496 30.97 -33.05 8.19
CA SER A 496 31.99 -33.04 7.14
C SER A 496 33.40 -33.24 7.70
N TYR A 497 33.72 -32.64 8.85
CA TYR A 497 34.97 -32.88 9.57
C TYR A 497 35.19 -34.37 9.87
N TYR A 498 34.18 -35.04 10.45
CA TYR A 498 34.24 -36.48 10.75
C TYR A 498 34.20 -37.36 9.48
N ALA A 499 33.67 -36.83 8.37
CA ALA A 499 33.69 -37.51 7.09
C ALA A 499 35.10 -37.57 6.47
N LEU A 500 35.99 -36.61 6.75
CA LEU A 500 37.34 -36.57 6.17
C LEU A 500 38.23 -37.72 6.66
N ASN A 501 38.25 -37.98 7.97
CA ASN A 501 38.93 -39.14 8.56
C ASN A 501 38.10 -39.70 9.72
N THR A 502 37.16 -40.59 9.37
CA THR A 502 36.15 -41.09 10.31
C THR A 502 36.75 -41.83 11.50
N GLU A 503 37.83 -42.59 11.34
CA GLU A 503 38.42 -43.32 12.48
C GLU A 503 39.19 -42.41 13.44
N GLU A 504 39.94 -41.45 12.90
CA GLU A 504 40.73 -40.52 13.72
C GLU A 504 39.81 -39.51 14.43
N HIS A 505 38.91 -38.87 13.68
CA HIS A 505 38.10 -37.76 14.20
C HIS A 505 36.96 -38.24 15.12
N PHE A 506 36.45 -39.49 14.99
CA PHE A 506 35.45 -40.01 15.94
C PHE A 506 36.01 -40.26 17.34
N THR A 507 37.33 -40.33 17.52
CA THR A 507 37.93 -40.41 18.85
C THR A 507 37.61 -39.16 19.68
N GLU A 508 37.58 -37.98 19.04
CA GLU A 508 37.12 -36.74 19.68
C GLU A 508 35.61 -36.79 19.96
N PHE A 509 34.82 -37.27 18.99
CA PHE A 509 33.38 -37.47 19.16
C PHE A 509 33.09 -38.36 20.38
N ARG A 510 33.89 -39.41 20.59
CA ARG A 510 33.85 -40.26 21.78
C ARG A 510 34.13 -39.50 23.05
N HIS A 511 35.24 -38.77 23.10
CA HIS A 511 35.68 -38.08 24.32
C HIS A 511 34.60 -37.10 24.83
N VAL A 512 33.97 -36.39 23.91
CA VAL A 512 32.91 -35.41 24.20
C VAL A 512 31.59 -36.09 24.59
N PHE A 513 31.07 -36.96 23.74
CA PHE A 513 29.69 -37.45 23.87
C PHE A 513 29.56 -38.65 24.79
N PHE A 514 30.62 -39.44 24.99
CA PHE A 514 30.58 -40.55 25.93
C PHE A 514 30.30 -40.07 27.36
N MET A 515 30.90 -38.94 27.76
CA MET A 515 30.65 -38.37 29.10
C MET A 515 29.21 -37.90 29.28
N MET A 516 28.55 -37.42 28.22
CA MET A 516 27.16 -36.95 28.27
C MET A 516 26.13 -38.07 28.12
N LEU A 517 26.40 -39.04 27.25
CA LEU A 517 25.40 -40.05 26.82
C LEU A 517 25.60 -41.42 27.45
N GLY A 518 26.74 -41.65 28.11
CA GLY A 518 27.07 -42.93 28.75
C GLY A 518 26.91 -44.11 27.79
N SER A 519 26.12 -45.12 28.19
CA SER A 519 25.87 -46.33 27.39
C SER A 519 25.14 -46.07 26.07
N TYR A 520 24.41 -44.96 25.93
CA TYR A 520 23.71 -44.61 24.69
C TYR A 520 24.66 -44.11 23.59
N TYR A 521 25.92 -43.80 23.94
CA TYR A 521 26.92 -43.34 22.99
C TYR A 521 27.12 -44.30 21.80
N GLN A 522 27.17 -45.62 22.03
CA GLN A 522 27.41 -46.59 20.96
C GLN A 522 26.32 -46.57 19.89
N ILE A 523 25.07 -46.33 20.28
CA ILE A 523 23.94 -46.23 19.36
C ILE A 523 24.06 -44.97 18.50
N ILE A 524 24.40 -43.84 19.13
CA ILE A 524 24.58 -42.55 18.43
C ILE A 524 25.81 -42.60 17.51
N GLU A 525 26.95 -43.10 17.98
CA GLU A 525 28.16 -43.28 17.16
C GLU A 525 27.85 -44.12 15.91
N SER A 526 27.19 -45.27 16.08
CA SER A 526 26.85 -46.16 14.97
C SER A 526 25.89 -45.49 13.99
N GLY A 527 24.90 -44.76 14.49
CA GLY A 527 23.93 -44.03 13.68
C GLY A 527 24.57 -42.94 12.83
N VAL A 528 25.43 -42.11 13.42
CA VAL A 528 26.14 -41.04 12.70
C VAL A 528 27.10 -41.63 11.66
N ARG A 529 27.85 -42.69 12.01
CA ARG A 529 28.74 -43.39 11.07
C ARG A 529 27.97 -43.95 9.87
N ALA A 530 26.83 -44.61 10.12
CA ALA A 530 25.97 -45.11 9.06
C ALA A 530 25.44 -43.97 8.17
N GLY A 531 25.05 -42.84 8.77
CA GLY A 531 24.65 -41.65 8.02
C GLY A 531 25.75 -41.13 7.07
N LEU A 532 26.97 -40.98 7.57
CA LEU A 532 28.12 -40.54 6.76
C LEU A 532 28.44 -41.50 5.61
N LEU A 533 28.36 -42.81 5.87
CA LEU A 533 28.57 -43.84 4.85
C LEU A 533 27.46 -43.83 3.79
N TYR A 534 26.22 -43.52 4.18
CA TYR A 534 25.11 -43.35 3.25
C TYR A 534 25.35 -42.19 2.27
N GLU A 535 25.77 -41.01 2.75
CA GLU A 535 26.06 -39.85 1.89
C GLU A 535 27.21 -40.11 0.90
N LYS A 536 28.19 -40.91 1.31
CA LYS A 536 29.30 -41.33 0.44
C LYS A 536 28.91 -42.42 -0.56
N ASN A 537 27.65 -42.89 -0.57
CA ASN A 537 27.20 -44.08 -1.29
C ASN A 537 27.98 -45.36 -0.92
N GLN A 538 28.52 -45.42 0.30
CA GLN A 538 29.37 -46.51 0.79
C GLN A 538 28.68 -47.40 1.84
N LEU A 539 27.42 -47.13 2.19
CA LEU A 539 26.71 -47.88 3.24
C LEU A 539 26.70 -49.41 2.98
N LYS A 540 26.44 -49.83 1.74
CA LYS A 540 26.40 -51.25 1.35
C LYS A 540 27.75 -51.97 1.38
N LEU A 541 28.87 -51.23 1.43
CA LEU A 541 30.21 -51.81 1.50
C LEU A 541 30.61 -52.19 2.93
N HIS A 542 29.97 -51.55 3.93
CA HIS A 542 30.31 -51.71 5.34
C HIS A 542 29.21 -52.38 6.16
N PHE A 543 27.97 -52.38 5.66
CA PHE A 543 26.83 -53.08 6.25
C PHE A 543 26.11 -53.86 5.13
N PRO A 544 26.46 -55.13 4.90
CA PRO A 544 25.86 -55.96 3.86
C PRO A 544 24.38 -56.27 4.11
#